data_AF-A0A6G7YWB5-F1
#
_entry.id   AF-A0A6G7YWB5-F1
#
_cell.length_a   1.000
_cell.length_b   1.000
_cell.length_c   1.000
_cell.angle_alpha   90.00
_cell.angle_beta   90.00
_cell.angle_gamma   90.00
#
_symmetry.space_group_name_H-M   'P 1'
#
loop_
_entity.id
_entity.type
_entity.pdbx_description
1 polymer ?
#
loop_
_entity_poly.entity_id
_entity_poly.type
_entity_poly.pdbx_seq_one_letter_code
_entity_poly.pdbx_strand_id
1 'polypeptide(L)'
;MSASAGPLACGVFRSADPTYSQSLILQNAQVLQTAYGDTVADSRLYQQKNTTLYTLHAETGLVQSYLIQGNRLVELDDTGTPGTEYTRISTLPCGEPPALPPAGECRRDLAACGQWSVTETNAARLRRVCEEGLAFGCSRYLSEVARAERPIAEPPEAVKALCDDKSPRFDAKACENAIAGYVSQMLAQSMSDVFGPEKPLPAAVLDGLPELCIRSRSAAGCRDIADALLTGGRIGPWLTTLGNTCGIDGSDASCARLPRTRALLANAKSFTPIKSIPCGLYAATDKDSVLYSEWLFKDKGRVQVLGASDLSARLDEGAIKIRHDKGGDFILRQAGDVLIGTDTYTMGNVYIASEGSARSCAPPIAYREAQLAMDCPRFTPEDTTACCAAGKLQGCNTRGNQLALTGDWEGAANNYVKLCEANIRVGCENLARASMEVDTEQPEARMAAICKKDPRAVACDVLETTAWADAGLMKAFQEILRDTKKEDAEE
;
A
#
# COMPACT_ATOMS: atom_id res chain seq x y z
N MET A 1 19.16 33.72 -30.47
CA MET A 1 20.27 33.89 -29.51
C MET A 1 19.70 33.66 -28.12
N SER A 2 19.84 32.45 -27.57
CA SER A 2 19.35 32.16 -26.23
C SER A 2 20.33 32.75 -25.21
N ALA A 3 19.89 33.75 -24.46
CA ALA A 3 20.67 34.30 -23.36
C ALA A 3 20.92 33.20 -22.32
N SER A 4 22.19 32.88 -22.07
CA SER A 4 22.56 32.06 -20.92
C SER A 4 22.13 32.80 -19.66
N ALA A 5 21.28 32.21 -18.83
CA ALA A 5 21.10 32.71 -17.48
C ALA A 5 22.45 32.70 -16.77
N GLY A 6 22.72 33.72 -15.94
CA GLY A 6 23.87 33.71 -15.04
C GLY A 6 23.80 32.54 -14.05
N PRO A 7 24.90 32.24 -13.34
CA PRO A 7 24.89 31.21 -12.30
C PRO A 7 23.82 31.53 -11.26
N LEU A 8 23.01 30.53 -10.91
CA LEU A 8 21.97 30.66 -9.89
C LEU A 8 22.60 31.00 -8.53
N ALA A 9 22.20 32.13 -7.94
CA ALA A 9 22.69 32.53 -6.63
C ALA A 9 21.87 31.89 -5.51
N CYS A 10 22.58 31.23 -4.59
CA CYS A 10 22.02 30.59 -3.40
C CYS A 10 21.39 31.63 -2.48
N GLY A 11 20.37 31.19 -1.75
CA GLY A 11 19.51 32.10 -1.03
C GLY A 11 18.17 31.51 -0.65
N VAL A 12 17.39 32.32 0.04
CA VAL A 12 16.01 32.02 0.42
C VAL A 12 15.10 32.73 -0.57
N PHE A 13 14.20 31.96 -1.19
CA PHE A 13 13.18 32.44 -2.12
C PHE A 13 11.81 32.23 -1.50
N ARG A 14 10.94 33.25 -1.58
CA ARG A 14 9.56 33.21 -1.08
C ARG A 14 8.59 33.70 -2.13
N SER A 15 7.38 33.16 -2.12
CA SER A 15 6.29 33.73 -2.90
C SER A 15 5.84 35.05 -2.30
N ALA A 16 5.42 35.98 -3.15
CA ALA A 16 4.73 37.19 -2.72
C ALA A 16 3.25 36.93 -2.45
N ASP A 17 2.72 35.80 -2.92
CA ASP A 17 1.35 35.39 -2.66
C ASP A 17 1.24 34.80 -1.25
N PRO A 18 0.47 35.43 -0.34
CA PRO A 18 0.36 35.00 1.05
C PRO A 18 -0.34 33.65 1.22
N THR A 19 -0.97 33.12 0.18
CA THR A 19 -1.54 31.76 0.20
C THR A 19 -0.47 30.68 0.09
N TYR A 20 0.73 31.02 -0.41
CA TYR A 20 1.87 30.11 -0.53
C TYR A 20 2.90 30.38 0.57
N SER A 21 2.83 29.60 1.65
CA SER A 21 3.78 29.67 2.77
C SER A 21 5.11 28.94 2.53
N GLN A 22 5.24 28.26 1.38
CA GLN A 22 6.47 27.54 1.03
C GLN A 22 7.61 28.51 0.72
N SER A 23 8.77 28.26 1.31
CA SER A 23 10.04 28.88 0.97
C SER A 23 10.96 27.87 0.30
N LEU A 24 11.69 28.29 -0.74
CA LEU A 24 12.76 27.50 -1.36
C LEU A 24 14.10 28.02 -0.85
N ILE A 25 14.91 27.15 -0.27
CA ILE A 25 16.19 27.48 0.34
C ILE A 25 17.28 26.75 -0.43
N LEU A 26 17.95 27.45 -1.33
CA LEU A 26 19.12 26.92 -2.02
C LEU A 26 20.30 27.07 -1.06
N GLN A 27 20.64 25.97 -0.37
CA GLN A 27 21.61 25.99 0.72
C GLN A 27 23.04 26.03 0.23
N ASN A 28 23.32 25.29 -0.84
CA ASN A 28 24.62 25.15 -1.47
C ASN A 28 24.42 24.78 -2.93
N ALA A 29 25.50 24.56 -3.69
CA ALA A 29 25.47 24.29 -5.12
C ALA A 29 24.72 23.00 -5.57
N GLN A 30 24.21 22.18 -4.65
CA GLN A 30 23.49 20.93 -4.97
C GLN A 30 22.16 20.73 -4.26
N VAL A 31 21.97 21.36 -3.10
CA VAL A 31 20.85 21.07 -2.20
C VAL A 31 19.89 22.24 -2.15
N LEU A 32 18.63 21.93 -2.46
CA LEU A 32 17.49 22.81 -2.27
C LEU A 32 16.64 22.21 -1.14
N GLN A 33 16.36 23.00 -0.12
CA GLN A 33 15.37 22.65 0.89
C GLN A 33 14.07 23.39 0.63
N THR A 34 12.95 22.75 0.95
CA THR A 34 11.66 23.44 1.06
C THR A 34 11.32 23.61 2.54
N ALA A 35 10.68 24.71 2.88
CA ALA A 35 10.25 24.99 4.25
C ALA A 35 8.85 25.60 4.26
N TYR A 36 8.03 25.23 5.25
CA TYR A 36 6.74 25.86 5.53
C TYR A 36 6.81 26.52 6.90
N GLY A 37 6.95 27.85 6.93
CA GLY A 37 7.28 28.57 8.16
C GLY A 37 8.66 28.19 8.70
N ASP A 38 8.74 27.79 9.97
CA ASP A 38 9.97 27.37 10.64
C ASP A 38 10.29 25.87 10.45
N THR A 39 9.40 25.12 9.80
CA THR A 39 9.55 23.68 9.57
C THR A 39 10.20 23.43 8.22
N VAL A 40 11.40 22.86 8.22
CA VAL A 40 12.01 22.29 7.01
C VAL A 40 11.22 21.04 6.63
N ALA A 41 10.73 21.01 5.39
CA ALA A 41 9.78 20.00 4.93
C ALA A 41 10.44 18.92 4.08
N ASP A 42 11.37 19.30 3.19
CA ASP A 42 11.99 18.36 2.27
C ASP A 42 13.38 18.87 1.83
N SER A 43 14.26 17.93 1.46
CA SER A 43 15.58 18.19 0.88
C SER A 43 15.70 17.52 -0.48
N ARG A 44 15.97 18.35 -1.49
CA ARG A 44 16.00 17.98 -2.90
C ARG A 44 17.39 18.22 -3.47
N LEU A 45 17.80 17.35 -4.38
CA LEU A 45 18.94 17.65 -5.24
C LEU A 45 18.49 18.63 -6.32
N TYR A 46 19.36 19.54 -6.75
CA TYR A 46 19.05 20.38 -7.89
C TYR A 46 20.18 20.45 -8.90
N GLN A 47 19.81 20.76 -10.15
CA GLN A 47 20.70 20.95 -11.27
C GLN A 47 20.18 22.08 -12.15
N GLN A 48 21.02 23.09 -12.39
CA GLN A 48 20.74 24.11 -13.39
C GLN A 48 21.16 23.61 -14.77
N LYS A 49 20.26 23.70 -15.75
CA LYS A 49 20.55 23.54 -17.18
C LYS A 49 19.96 24.72 -17.93
N ASN A 50 20.83 25.53 -18.52
CA ASN A 50 20.45 26.78 -19.18
C ASN A 50 19.66 27.69 -18.22
N THR A 51 18.42 28.03 -18.59
CA THR A 51 17.50 28.87 -17.83
C THR A 51 16.59 28.07 -16.90
N THR A 52 16.75 26.75 -16.78
CA THR A 52 15.86 25.89 -15.99
C THR A 52 16.62 25.27 -14.83
N LEU A 53 16.01 25.33 -13.65
CA LEU A 53 16.41 24.62 -12.45
C LEU A 53 15.57 23.36 -12.33
N TYR A 54 16.20 22.19 -12.42
CA TYR A 54 15.55 20.92 -12.14
C TYR A 54 15.85 20.53 -10.69
N THR A 55 14.83 20.11 -9.95
CA THR A 55 14.97 19.58 -8.60
C THR A 55 14.46 18.15 -8.57
N LEU A 56 15.14 17.27 -7.85
CA LEU A 56 14.78 15.86 -7.69
C LEU A 56 14.59 15.55 -6.21
N HIS A 57 13.42 15.05 -5.85
CA HIS A 57 13.17 14.49 -4.53
C HIS A 57 13.87 13.13 -4.42
N ALA A 58 14.81 12.98 -3.49
CA ALA A 58 15.62 11.75 -3.41
C ALA A 58 14.80 10.51 -3.03
N GLU A 59 13.75 10.67 -2.23
CA GLU A 59 12.85 9.57 -1.81
C GLU A 59 11.81 9.17 -2.84
N THR A 60 11.14 10.11 -3.50
CA THR A 60 10.05 9.81 -4.44
C THR A 60 10.51 9.77 -5.89
N GLY A 61 11.66 10.35 -6.22
CA GLY A 61 12.15 10.51 -7.59
C GLY A 61 11.39 11.57 -8.38
N LEU A 62 10.47 12.31 -7.74
CA LEU A 62 9.70 13.37 -8.38
C LEU A 62 10.59 14.54 -8.77
N VAL A 63 10.44 14.98 -10.02
CA VAL A 63 11.14 16.15 -10.54
C VAL A 63 10.22 17.34 -10.55
N GLN A 64 10.70 18.46 -10.00
CA GLN A 64 10.06 19.77 -10.11
C GLN A 64 10.98 20.71 -10.88
N SER A 65 10.42 21.49 -11.79
CA SER A 65 11.20 22.42 -12.61
C SER A 65 10.85 23.87 -12.29
N TYR A 66 11.85 24.76 -12.38
CA TYR A 66 11.67 26.20 -12.23
C TYR A 66 12.41 26.95 -13.35
N LEU A 67 11.76 27.97 -13.91
CA LEU A 67 12.40 28.93 -14.80
C LEU A 67 13.18 29.96 -13.97
N ILE A 68 14.45 30.14 -14.30
CA ILE A 68 15.36 31.09 -13.65
C ILE A 68 15.24 32.45 -14.35
N GLN A 69 14.81 33.47 -13.62
CA GLN A 69 14.66 34.84 -14.11
C GLN A 69 15.33 35.85 -13.17
N GLY A 70 16.65 35.95 -13.25
CA GLY A 70 17.42 36.87 -12.40
C GLY A 70 17.39 36.44 -10.93
N ASN A 71 16.69 37.20 -10.08
CA ASN A 71 16.47 36.89 -8.67
C ASN A 71 15.18 36.09 -8.41
N ARG A 72 14.50 35.64 -9.47
CA ARG A 72 13.24 34.90 -9.39
C ARG A 72 13.36 33.48 -9.88
N LEU A 73 12.57 32.60 -9.26
CA LEU A 73 12.29 31.25 -9.71
C LEU A 73 10.79 31.15 -9.97
N VAL A 74 10.40 30.73 -11.17
CA VAL A 74 9.00 30.52 -11.52
C VAL A 74 8.77 29.03 -11.69
N GLU A 75 7.93 28.45 -10.84
CA GLU A 75 7.58 27.04 -10.92
C GLU A 75 6.95 26.71 -12.26
N LEU A 76 7.31 25.56 -12.83
CA LEU A 76 6.74 25.05 -14.08
C LEU A 76 5.97 23.77 -13.77
N ASP A 77 4.73 23.67 -14.24
CA ASP A 77 3.99 22.40 -14.20
C ASP A 77 4.54 21.40 -15.24
N ASP A 78 3.96 20.19 -15.28
CA ASP A 78 4.36 19.12 -16.20
C ASP A 78 4.20 19.49 -17.69
N THR A 79 3.40 20.51 -18.00
CA THR A 79 3.20 21.04 -19.36
C THR A 79 4.15 22.19 -19.69
N GLY A 80 4.96 22.62 -18.72
CA GLY A 80 5.83 23.80 -18.82
C GLY A 80 5.09 25.13 -18.62
N THR A 81 3.86 25.10 -18.11
CA THR A 81 3.09 26.31 -17.83
C THR A 81 3.61 26.96 -16.54
N PRO A 82 3.92 28.27 -16.56
CA PRO A 82 4.34 29.00 -15.36
C PRO A 82 3.26 29.01 -14.27
N GLY A 83 3.63 28.61 -13.07
CA GLY A 83 2.83 28.66 -11.85
C GLY A 83 3.38 29.68 -10.85
N THR A 84 3.59 29.23 -9.62
CA THR A 84 4.00 30.08 -8.50
C THR A 84 5.36 30.75 -8.73
N GLU A 85 5.42 32.05 -8.50
CA GLU A 85 6.65 32.84 -8.57
C GLU A 85 7.26 33.00 -7.16
N TYR A 86 8.57 32.74 -7.06
CA TYR A 86 9.38 32.89 -5.85
C TYR A 86 10.47 33.93 -6.10
N THR A 87 10.59 34.91 -5.21
CA THR A 87 11.62 35.97 -5.28
C THR A 87 12.66 35.76 -4.19
N ARG A 88 13.94 35.90 -4.52
CA ARG A 88 15.03 35.82 -3.54
C ARG A 88 14.98 36.98 -2.56
N ILE A 89 14.78 36.67 -1.28
CA ILE A 89 14.73 37.63 -0.17
C ILE A 89 16.02 37.68 0.66
N SER A 90 16.87 36.65 0.55
CA SER A 90 18.15 36.58 1.25
C SER A 90 19.17 35.82 0.41
N THR A 91 20.44 36.15 0.56
CA THR A 91 21.56 35.52 -0.15
C THR A 91 22.33 34.58 0.78
N LEU A 92 22.70 33.42 0.27
CA LEU A 92 23.52 32.42 0.96
C LEU A 92 24.78 32.10 0.14
N PRO A 93 25.88 31.66 0.78
CA PRO A 93 27.07 31.19 0.08
C PRO A 93 26.80 29.84 -0.60
N CYS A 94 27.00 29.72 -1.92
CA CYS A 94 26.76 28.46 -2.65
C CYS A 94 27.86 27.42 -2.47
N GLY A 95 29.10 27.83 -2.23
CA GLY A 95 30.26 26.97 -2.50
C GLY A 95 30.46 26.68 -3.99
N GLU A 96 31.47 25.89 -4.32
CA GLU A 96 31.69 25.43 -5.70
C GLU A 96 30.73 24.28 -6.05
N PRO A 97 30.18 24.25 -7.27
CA PRO A 97 29.47 23.08 -7.77
C PRO A 97 30.44 21.89 -7.80
N PRO A 98 30.02 20.71 -7.33
CA PRO A 98 30.87 19.54 -7.43
C PRO A 98 31.01 19.10 -8.88
N ALA A 99 32.03 18.26 -9.09
CA ALA A 99 32.28 17.65 -10.38
C ALA A 99 31.02 16.94 -10.90
N LEU A 100 30.81 17.06 -12.21
CA LEU A 100 29.75 16.33 -12.91
C LEU A 100 29.90 14.82 -12.67
N PRO A 101 28.83 14.14 -12.22
CA PRO A 101 28.86 12.70 -12.04
C PRO A 101 29.21 11.96 -13.34
N PRO A 102 29.86 10.79 -13.28
CA PRO A 102 30.15 9.93 -14.43
C PRO A 102 28.97 9.70 -15.37
N ALA A 103 29.28 9.42 -16.64
CA ALA A 103 28.26 9.10 -17.63
C ALA A 103 27.46 7.85 -17.24
N GLY A 104 26.13 7.94 -17.30
CA GLY A 104 25.21 6.84 -16.94
C GLY A 104 24.73 6.84 -15.49
N GLU A 105 25.24 7.74 -14.65
CA GLU A 105 24.70 7.97 -13.29
C GLU A 105 23.43 8.83 -13.34
N CYS A 106 22.52 8.57 -12.40
CA CYS A 106 21.26 9.28 -12.27
C CYS A 106 21.51 10.77 -11.97
N ARG A 107 22.41 11.05 -11.02
CA ARG A 107 22.74 12.42 -10.60
C ARG A 107 23.34 13.28 -11.71
N ARG A 108 23.81 12.71 -12.81
CA ARG A 108 24.34 13.46 -13.94
C ARG A 108 23.25 14.27 -14.66
N ASP A 109 22.03 13.76 -14.70
CA ASP A 109 20.89 14.38 -15.36
C ASP A 109 19.63 14.19 -14.52
N LEU A 110 19.34 15.14 -13.63
CA LEU A 110 18.22 15.00 -12.68
C LEU A 110 16.86 14.91 -13.38
N ALA A 111 16.69 15.57 -14.51
CA ALA A 111 15.45 15.53 -15.28
C ALA A 111 15.21 14.12 -15.87
N ALA A 112 16.23 13.55 -16.51
CA ALA A 112 16.15 12.19 -17.05
C ALA A 112 16.07 11.13 -15.92
N CYS A 113 16.81 11.35 -14.83
CA CYS A 113 16.81 10.51 -13.64
C CYS A 113 15.41 10.39 -13.01
N GLY A 114 14.68 11.51 -12.91
CA GLY A 114 13.30 11.49 -12.41
C GLY A 114 12.37 10.59 -13.21
N GLN A 115 12.53 10.53 -14.54
CA GLN A 115 11.72 9.64 -15.39
C GLN A 115 11.94 8.16 -15.06
N TRP A 116 13.10 7.79 -14.51
CA TRP A 116 13.40 6.41 -14.11
C TRP A 116 12.59 5.97 -12.89
N SER A 117 12.10 6.89 -12.06
CA SER A 117 11.21 6.56 -10.93
C SER A 117 9.92 5.86 -11.39
N VAL A 118 9.50 6.07 -12.65
CA VAL A 118 8.29 5.49 -13.23
C VAL A 118 8.62 4.46 -14.30
N THR A 119 9.53 4.81 -15.22
CA THR A 119 9.67 4.10 -16.50
C THR A 119 10.78 3.05 -16.53
N GLU A 120 11.74 3.10 -15.60
CA GLU A 120 12.87 2.19 -15.62
C GLU A 120 12.46 0.80 -15.10
N THR A 121 12.89 -0.22 -15.84
CA THR A 121 12.60 -1.65 -15.56
C THR A 121 13.88 -2.49 -15.45
N ASN A 122 15.04 -1.91 -15.76
CA ASN A 122 16.33 -2.57 -15.57
C ASN A 122 16.74 -2.51 -14.09
N ALA A 123 16.54 -3.63 -13.39
CA ALA A 123 16.89 -3.77 -11.98
C ALA A 123 18.36 -3.42 -11.66
N ALA A 124 19.31 -3.73 -12.55
CA ALA A 124 20.71 -3.39 -12.32
C ALA A 124 20.97 -1.87 -12.40
N ARG A 125 20.20 -1.13 -13.21
CA ARG A 125 20.26 0.34 -13.21
C ARG A 125 19.65 0.90 -11.95
N LEU A 126 18.47 0.43 -11.55
CA LEU A 126 17.79 0.87 -10.31
C LEU A 126 18.65 0.60 -9.06
N ARG A 127 19.35 -0.54 -9.01
CA ARG A 127 20.32 -0.83 -7.96
C ARG A 127 21.43 0.22 -7.87
N ARG A 128 21.96 0.69 -9.01
CA ARG A 128 22.97 1.78 -9.03
C ARG A 128 22.38 3.10 -8.56
N VAL A 129 21.14 3.42 -8.97
CA VAL A 129 20.42 4.60 -8.47
C VAL A 129 20.29 4.56 -6.94
N CYS A 130 19.99 3.40 -6.37
CA CYS A 130 20.01 3.20 -4.91
C CYS A 130 21.41 3.41 -4.32
N GLU A 131 22.47 2.87 -4.94
CA GLU A 131 23.87 3.08 -4.52
C GLU A 131 24.32 4.55 -4.59
N GLU A 132 23.73 5.36 -5.47
CA GLU A 132 23.91 6.83 -5.51
C GLU A 132 23.21 7.55 -4.34
N GLY A 133 22.53 6.83 -3.45
CA GLY A 133 21.81 7.38 -2.30
C GLY A 133 20.47 8.00 -2.62
N LEU A 134 19.87 7.60 -3.74
CA LEU A 134 18.51 7.98 -4.13
C LEU A 134 17.54 6.89 -3.68
N ALA A 135 16.78 7.17 -2.61
CA ALA A 135 15.86 6.21 -1.98
C ALA A 135 14.83 5.63 -2.95
N PHE A 136 14.31 6.43 -3.89
CA PHE A 136 13.38 5.91 -4.90
C PHE A 136 14.00 4.77 -5.73
N GLY A 137 15.32 4.80 -5.95
CA GLY A 137 16.03 3.73 -6.64
C GLY A 137 16.02 2.42 -5.86
N CYS A 138 16.07 2.48 -4.52
CA CYS A 138 15.99 1.31 -3.65
C CYS A 138 14.60 0.69 -3.72
N SER A 139 13.55 1.48 -3.49
CA SER A 139 12.15 1.04 -3.61
C SER A 139 11.85 0.42 -4.98
N ARG A 140 12.24 1.11 -6.07
CA ARG A 140 12.05 0.64 -7.44
C ARG A 140 12.86 -0.61 -7.74
N TYR A 141 14.09 -0.73 -7.27
CA TYR A 141 14.89 -1.95 -7.43
C TYR A 141 14.20 -3.15 -6.79
N LEU A 142 13.74 -3.02 -5.54
CA LEU A 142 13.05 -4.10 -4.83
C LEU A 142 11.75 -4.49 -5.54
N SER A 143 10.99 -3.50 -6.01
CA SER A 143 9.75 -3.70 -6.76
C SER A 143 9.98 -4.44 -8.08
N GLU A 144 10.99 -4.06 -8.86
CA GLU A 144 11.30 -4.71 -10.14
C GLU A 144 11.81 -6.15 -9.95
N VAL A 145 12.60 -6.41 -8.90
CA VAL A 145 12.99 -7.78 -8.55
C VAL A 145 11.77 -8.61 -8.16
N ALA A 146 10.88 -8.07 -7.31
CA ALA A 146 9.65 -8.77 -6.93
C ALA A 146 8.76 -9.07 -8.14
N ARG A 147 8.67 -8.13 -9.09
CA ARG A 147 7.92 -8.31 -10.34
C ARG A 147 8.50 -9.42 -11.21
N ALA A 148 9.82 -9.56 -11.28
CA ALA A 148 10.47 -10.61 -12.05
C ALA A 148 10.11 -12.03 -11.53
N GLU A 149 9.83 -12.17 -10.23
CA GLU A 149 9.37 -13.42 -9.61
C GLU A 149 7.87 -13.69 -9.83
N ARG A 150 7.14 -12.73 -10.38
CA ARG A 150 5.71 -12.81 -10.70
C ARG A 150 5.49 -12.45 -12.18
N PRO A 151 5.99 -13.27 -13.12
CA PRO A 151 5.81 -12.98 -14.53
C PRO A 151 4.32 -12.89 -14.85
N ILE A 152 3.93 -11.85 -15.57
CA ILE A 152 2.61 -11.78 -16.19
C ILE A 152 2.47 -13.05 -17.03
N ALA A 153 1.39 -13.81 -16.82
CA ALA A 153 1.15 -15.01 -17.60
C ALA A 153 1.19 -14.66 -19.10
N GLU A 154 1.50 -15.63 -19.95
CA GLU A 154 1.23 -15.46 -21.37
C GLU A 154 -0.26 -15.71 -21.65
N PRO A 155 -0.85 -15.09 -22.70
CA PRO A 155 -2.19 -15.45 -23.14
C PRO A 155 -2.28 -16.97 -23.35
N PRO A 156 -3.32 -17.65 -22.83
CA PRO A 156 -3.51 -19.06 -23.06
C PRO A 156 -3.49 -19.40 -24.56
N GLU A 157 -3.03 -20.58 -24.93
CA GLU A 157 -2.94 -21.01 -26.33
C GLU A 157 -4.29 -20.91 -27.06
N ALA A 158 -5.40 -21.08 -26.33
CA ALA A 158 -6.76 -20.87 -26.84
C ALA A 158 -7.03 -19.41 -27.26
N VAL A 159 -6.52 -18.42 -26.52
CA VAL A 159 -6.62 -16.99 -26.89
C VAL A 159 -5.73 -16.70 -28.09
N LYS A 160 -4.49 -17.23 -28.10
CA LYS A 160 -3.57 -17.09 -29.23
C LYS A 160 -4.16 -17.65 -30.53
N ALA A 161 -4.79 -18.83 -30.47
CA ALA A 161 -5.42 -19.47 -31.62
C ALA A 161 -6.66 -18.74 -32.16
N LEU A 162 -7.44 -18.08 -31.30
CA LEU A 162 -8.58 -17.24 -31.70
C LEU A 162 -8.14 -15.94 -32.38
N CYS A 163 -6.93 -15.48 -32.08
CA CYS A 163 -6.36 -14.23 -32.55
C CYS A 163 -5.32 -14.41 -33.68
N ASP A 164 -5.17 -15.61 -34.22
CA ASP A 164 -4.33 -15.85 -35.39
C ASP A 164 -5.04 -15.32 -36.66
N ASP A 165 -4.59 -14.17 -37.15
CA ASP A 165 -5.13 -13.50 -38.34
C ASP A 165 -4.93 -14.27 -39.65
N LYS A 166 -4.09 -15.32 -39.63
CA LYS A 166 -3.87 -16.24 -40.75
C LYS A 166 -4.80 -17.45 -40.69
N SER A 167 -5.52 -17.64 -39.58
CA SER A 167 -6.47 -18.72 -39.43
C SER A 167 -7.71 -18.47 -40.28
N PRO A 168 -8.20 -19.45 -41.05
CA PRO A 168 -9.49 -19.34 -41.74
C PRO A 168 -10.69 -19.26 -40.78
N ARG A 169 -10.46 -19.40 -39.47
CA ARG A 169 -11.45 -19.22 -38.40
C ARG A 169 -11.31 -17.88 -37.66
N PHE A 170 -10.46 -16.98 -38.15
CA PHE A 170 -10.25 -15.67 -37.52
C PHE A 170 -11.55 -14.86 -37.51
N ASP A 171 -11.93 -14.41 -36.32
CA ASP A 171 -13.02 -13.46 -36.10
C ASP A 171 -12.48 -12.33 -35.23
N ALA A 172 -12.39 -11.12 -35.79
CA ALA A 172 -11.82 -9.96 -35.14
C ALA A 172 -12.54 -9.63 -33.82
N LYS A 173 -13.88 -9.75 -33.79
CA LYS A 173 -14.69 -9.47 -32.62
C LYS A 173 -14.49 -10.54 -31.55
N ALA A 174 -14.36 -11.81 -31.94
CA ALA A 174 -14.08 -12.90 -31.02
C ALA A 174 -12.66 -12.78 -30.42
N CYS A 175 -11.67 -12.40 -31.23
CA CYS A 175 -10.31 -12.12 -30.77
C CYS A 175 -10.27 -10.93 -29.79
N GLU A 176 -10.90 -9.80 -30.14
CA GLU A 176 -11.00 -8.63 -29.24
C GLU A 176 -11.62 -9.01 -27.89
N ASN A 177 -12.69 -9.82 -27.89
CA ASN A 177 -13.32 -10.27 -26.65
C ASN A 177 -12.43 -11.22 -25.84
N ALA A 178 -11.69 -12.10 -26.51
CA ALA A 178 -10.77 -13.04 -25.87
C ALA A 178 -9.59 -12.27 -25.23
N ILE A 179 -9.04 -11.27 -25.92
CA ILE A 179 -8.00 -10.38 -25.39
C ILE A 179 -8.55 -9.55 -24.22
N ALA A 180 -9.73 -8.93 -24.36
CA ALA A 180 -10.33 -8.14 -23.30
C ALA A 180 -10.62 -8.98 -22.04
N GLY A 181 -11.10 -10.22 -22.22
CA GLY A 181 -11.28 -11.18 -21.12
C GLY A 181 -9.96 -11.56 -20.46
N TYR A 182 -8.92 -11.82 -21.26
CA TYR A 182 -7.58 -12.13 -20.77
C TYR A 182 -6.95 -10.95 -20.00
N VAL A 183 -7.01 -9.74 -20.55
CA VAL A 183 -6.53 -8.51 -19.89
C VAL A 183 -7.30 -8.26 -18.59
N SER A 184 -8.62 -8.46 -18.59
CA SER A 184 -9.45 -8.33 -17.38
C SER A 184 -9.06 -9.37 -16.31
N GLN A 185 -8.75 -10.61 -16.70
CA GLN A 185 -8.23 -11.62 -15.77
C GLN A 185 -6.86 -11.24 -15.22
N MET A 186 -5.97 -10.70 -16.05
CA MET A 186 -4.67 -10.19 -15.61
C MET A 186 -4.78 -8.98 -14.69
N LEU A 187 -5.74 -8.09 -14.93
CA LEU A 187 -6.03 -6.97 -14.03
C LEU A 187 -6.61 -7.44 -12.70
N ALA A 188 -7.50 -8.44 -12.74
CA ALA A 188 -8.04 -9.05 -11.52
C ALA A 188 -6.96 -9.77 -10.71
N GLN A 189 -6.06 -10.47 -11.39
CA GLN A 189 -4.93 -11.14 -10.78
C GLN A 189 -3.92 -10.14 -10.22
N SER A 190 -3.64 -9.04 -10.94
CA SER A 190 -2.78 -7.98 -10.42
C SER A 190 -3.39 -7.31 -9.20
N MET A 191 -4.70 -7.07 -9.16
CA MET A 191 -5.39 -6.62 -7.95
C MET A 191 -5.25 -7.65 -6.81
N SER A 192 -5.46 -8.94 -7.10
CA SER A 192 -5.25 -10.00 -6.11
C SER A 192 -3.78 -10.12 -5.64
N ASP A 193 -2.81 -9.75 -6.47
CA ASP A 193 -1.38 -9.76 -6.13
C ASP A 193 -0.94 -8.49 -5.39
N VAL A 194 -1.62 -7.36 -5.62
CA VAL A 194 -1.47 -6.09 -4.88
C VAL A 194 -2.05 -6.21 -3.47
N PHE A 195 -3.16 -6.92 -3.31
CA PHE A 195 -3.79 -7.19 -2.01
C PHE A 195 -3.41 -8.56 -1.42
N GLY A 196 -2.61 -9.35 -2.14
CA GLY A 196 -2.13 -10.66 -1.72
C GLY A 196 -0.90 -10.56 -0.82
N PRO A 197 -0.58 -11.62 -0.06
CA PRO A 197 0.60 -11.62 0.78
C PRO A 197 1.86 -11.37 -0.05
N GLU A 198 2.70 -10.46 0.41
CA GLU A 198 3.98 -10.17 -0.25
C GLU A 198 4.85 -11.43 -0.23
N LYS A 199 5.32 -11.84 -1.41
CA LYS A 199 6.20 -13.01 -1.52
C LYS A 199 7.62 -12.53 -1.20
N PRO A 200 8.38 -13.24 -0.37
CA PRO A 200 9.77 -12.93 -0.12
C PRO A 200 10.59 -12.82 -1.40
N LEU A 201 11.51 -11.85 -1.44
CA LEU A 201 12.50 -11.75 -2.51
C LEU A 201 13.43 -12.99 -2.52
N PRO A 202 14.07 -13.29 -3.67
CA PRO A 202 15.05 -14.37 -3.75
C PRO A 202 16.18 -14.21 -2.74
N ALA A 203 16.66 -15.33 -2.18
CA ALA A 203 17.70 -15.34 -1.16
C ALA A 203 18.97 -14.58 -1.60
N ALA A 204 19.41 -14.78 -2.84
CA ALA A 204 20.58 -14.10 -3.39
C ALA A 204 20.45 -12.56 -3.43
N VAL A 205 19.22 -12.05 -3.59
CA VAL A 205 18.94 -10.62 -3.53
C VAL A 205 18.98 -10.15 -2.08
N LEU A 206 18.27 -10.84 -1.19
CA LEU A 206 18.22 -10.54 0.25
C LEU A 206 19.62 -10.47 0.88
N ASP A 207 20.51 -11.38 0.51
CA ASP A 207 21.87 -11.45 1.08
C ASP A 207 22.73 -10.23 0.70
N GLY A 208 22.41 -9.55 -0.41
CA GLY A 208 23.10 -8.33 -0.86
C GLY A 208 22.52 -7.02 -0.33
N LEU A 209 21.34 -7.05 0.30
CA LEU A 209 20.61 -5.86 0.75
C LEU A 209 21.29 -5.06 1.88
N PRO A 210 21.87 -5.67 2.93
CA PRO A 210 22.49 -4.90 4.01
C PRO A 210 23.63 -3.98 3.51
N GLU A 211 24.44 -4.51 2.60
CA GLU A 211 25.53 -3.77 1.99
C GLU A 211 25.03 -2.66 1.05
N LEU A 212 23.89 -2.88 0.37
CA LEU A 212 23.24 -1.86 -0.44
C LEU A 212 22.78 -0.66 0.42
N CYS A 213 22.23 -0.91 1.62
CA CYS A 213 21.88 0.16 2.57
C CYS A 213 23.12 0.96 3.00
N ILE A 214 24.23 0.30 3.31
CA ILE A 214 25.49 0.98 3.69
C ILE A 214 25.97 1.88 2.56
N ARG A 215 25.90 1.42 1.30
CA ARG A 215 26.30 2.20 0.13
C ARG A 215 25.36 3.35 -0.17
N SER A 216 24.05 3.15 -0.06
CA SER A 216 23.07 4.20 -0.35
C SER A 216 23.18 5.38 0.62
N ARG A 217 23.48 5.11 1.90
CA ARG A 217 23.48 6.14 2.97
C ARG A 217 22.16 6.92 3.03
N SER A 218 21.07 6.34 2.55
CA SER A 218 19.74 6.92 2.57
C SER A 218 18.91 6.24 3.65
N ALA A 219 18.44 7.00 4.65
CA ALA A 219 17.60 6.44 5.71
C ALA A 219 16.32 5.81 5.12
N ALA A 220 15.61 6.52 4.24
CA ALA A 220 14.45 6.00 3.54
C ALA A 220 14.77 4.72 2.73
N GLY A 221 15.84 4.72 1.94
CA GLY A 221 16.23 3.54 1.16
C GLY A 221 16.62 2.36 2.05
N CYS A 222 17.27 2.61 3.18
CA CYS A 222 17.59 1.59 4.18
C CYS A 222 16.34 1.03 4.88
N ARG A 223 15.27 1.82 5.05
CA ARG A 223 13.98 1.33 5.57
C ARG A 223 13.35 0.32 4.62
N ASP A 224 13.23 0.64 3.33
CA ASP A 224 12.69 -0.29 2.34
C ASP A 224 13.48 -1.62 2.31
N ILE A 225 14.81 -1.51 2.41
CA ILE A 225 15.72 -2.66 2.49
C ILE A 225 15.49 -3.45 3.79
N ALA A 226 15.30 -2.78 4.93
CA ALA A 226 15.00 -3.43 6.19
C ALA A 226 13.67 -4.19 6.13
N ASP A 227 12.63 -3.59 5.56
CA ASP A 227 11.32 -4.21 5.40
C ASP A 227 11.40 -5.46 4.49
N ALA A 228 12.11 -5.37 3.36
CA ALA A 228 12.36 -6.51 2.49
C ALA A 228 13.11 -7.66 3.21
N LEU A 229 14.11 -7.32 4.04
CA LEU A 229 14.82 -8.31 4.86
C LEU A 229 13.91 -8.96 5.90
N LEU A 230 13.04 -8.19 6.56
CA LEU A 230 12.09 -8.71 7.52
C LEU A 230 11.06 -9.62 6.84
N THR A 231 10.43 -9.19 5.75
CA THR A 231 9.53 -10.01 4.92
C THR A 231 10.22 -11.30 4.47
N GLY A 232 11.52 -11.23 4.13
CA GLY A 232 12.38 -12.38 3.82
C GLY A 232 12.83 -13.24 5.00
N GLY A 233 12.40 -12.93 6.23
CA GLY A 233 12.74 -13.66 7.45
C GLY A 233 14.21 -13.57 7.85
N ARG A 234 14.94 -12.53 7.43
CA ARG A 234 16.36 -12.29 7.75
C ARG A 234 16.48 -11.42 9.01
N ILE A 235 16.20 -11.98 10.19
CA ILE A 235 16.06 -11.21 11.44
C ILE A 235 17.36 -10.48 11.82
N GLY A 236 18.51 -11.17 11.81
CA GLY A 236 19.81 -10.54 12.14
C GLY A 236 20.19 -9.40 11.18
N PRO A 237 20.17 -9.64 9.85
CA PRO A 237 20.37 -8.58 8.86
C PRO A 237 19.39 -7.42 9.00
N TRP A 238 18.10 -7.68 9.23
CA TRP A 238 17.09 -6.65 9.46
C TRP A 238 17.45 -5.74 10.66
N LEU A 239 17.79 -6.31 11.82
CA LEU A 239 18.20 -5.54 13.01
C LEU A 239 19.49 -4.72 12.79
N THR A 240 20.36 -5.20 11.90
CA THR A 240 21.60 -4.50 11.53
C THR A 240 21.27 -3.31 10.62
N THR A 241 20.47 -3.54 9.57
CA THR A 241 20.02 -2.51 8.64
C THR A 241 19.22 -1.41 9.35
N LEU A 242 18.29 -1.77 10.25
CA LEU A 242 17.59 -0.78 11.09
C LEU A 242 18.56 0.06 11.93
N GLY A 243 19.62 -0.55 12.46
CA GLY A 243 20.68 0.18 13.16
C GLY A 243 21.41 1.19 12.29
N ASN A 244 21.67 0.83 11.03
CA ASN A 244 22.29 1.74 10.07
C ASN A 244 21.35 2.89 9.71
N THR A 245 20.06 2.61 9.49
CA THR A 245 19.03 3.64 9.29
C THR A 245 19.05 4.64 10.43
N CYS A 246 19.01 4.17 11.69
CA CYS A 246 19.03 5.02 12.88
C CYS A 246 20.33 5.81 13.07
N GLY A 247 21.45 5.30 12.55
CA GLY A 247 22.72 6.03 12.52
C GLY A 247 22.75 7.15 11.49
N ILE A 248 21.94 7.06 10.42
CA ILE A 248 21.79 8.10 9.40
C ILE A 248 20.77 9.15 9.86
N ASP A 249 19.62 8.69 10.34
CA ASP A 249 18.51 9.52 10.82
C ASP A 249 17.89 8.89 12.08
N GLY A 250 18.10 9.54 13.22
CA GLY A 250 17.61 9.07 14.51
C GLY A 250 16.19 9.53 14.85
N SER A 251 15.52 10.28 13.97
CA SER A 251 14.17 10.81 14.21
C SER A 251 13.06 9.76 14.06
N ASP A 252 13.37 8.63 13.44
CA ASP A 252 12.44 7.53 13.26
C ASP A 252 12.07 6.85 14.59
N ALA A 253 10.77 6.66 14.84
CA ALA A 253 10.29 6.03 16.08
C ALA A 253 10.87 4.62 16.29
N SER A 254 11.20 3.90 15.20
CA SER A 254 11.84 2.60 15.28
C SER A 254 13.23 2.62 15.95
N CYS A 255 13.89 3.78 15.98
CA CYS A 255 15.22 3.94 16.58
C CYS A 255 15.19 3.92 18.10
N ALA A 256 14.17 4.51 18.72
CA ALA A 256 14.00 4.47 20.16
C ALA A 256 13.78 3.04 20.68
N ARG A 257 13.05 2.21 19.91
CA ARG A 257 12.72 0.82 20.28
C ARG A 257 13.83 -0.20 19.95
N LEU A 258 14.76 0.13 19.06
CA LEU A 258 15.75 -0.81 18.52
C LEU A 258 16.56 -1.57 19.59
N PRO A 259 17.05 -0.95 20.69
CA PRO A 259 17.80 -1.68 21.72
C PRO A 259 16.99 -2.81 22.36
N ARG A 260 15.71 -2.54 22.69
CA ARG A 260 14.80 -3.53 23.26
C ARG A 260 14.47 -4.63 22.24
N THR A 261 14.18 -4.24 20.99
CA THR A 261 13.91 -5.18 19.91
C THR A 261 15.10 -6.12 19.67
N ARG A 262 16.34 -5.61 19.70
CA ARG A 262 17.56 -6.43 19.61
C ARG A 262 17.70 -7.40 20.78
N ALA A 263 17.39 -6.99 21.99
CA ALA A 263 17.45 -7.86 23.16
C ALA A 263 16.45 -9.01 23.07
N LEU A 264 15.20 -8.73 22.67
CA LEU A 264 14.14 -9.74 22.50
C LEU A 264 14.45 -10.75 21.39
N LEU A 265 15.18 -10.32 20.35
CA LEU A 265 15.45 -11.11 19.16
C LEU A 265 16.90 -11.57 19.05
N ALA A 266 17.70 -11.46 20.11
CA ALA A 266 19.13 -11.74 20.10
C ALA A 266 19.48 -13.14 19.55
N ASN A 267 18.60 -14.12 19.77
CA ASN A 267 18.77 -15.50 19.34
C ASN A 267 17.94 -15.88 18.10
N ALA A 268 17.10 -14.98 17.59
CA ALA A 268 16.24 -15.26 16.45
C ALA A 268 16.99 -14.99 15.14
N LYS A 269 17.21 -16.04 14.33
CA LYS A 269 17.83 -15.91 13.00
C LYS A 269 16.79 -15.80 11.88
N SER A 270 15.66 -16.46 12.04
CA SER A 270 14.55 -16.51 11.09
C SER A 270 13.22 -16.59 11.81
N PHE A 271 12.13 -16.46 11.06
CA PHE A 271 10.82 -16.80 11.59
C PHE A 271 10.71 -18.30 11.89
N THR A 272 9.96 -18.62 12.94
CA THR A 272 9.54 -19.97 13.31
C THR A 272 8.11 -20.17 12.82
N PRO A 273 7.82 -21.26 12.07
CA PRO A 273 6.46 -21.53 11.62
C PRO A 273 5.50 -21.73 12.81
N ILE A 274 4.45 -20.92 12.84
CA ILE A 274 3.39 -20.99 13.86
C ILE A 274 2.48 -22.18 13.54
N LYS A 275 2.29 -23.08 14.51
CA LYS A 275 1.48 -24.30 14.37
C LYS A 275 0.08 -24.18 14.98
N SER A 276 -0.14 -23.19 15.84
CA SER A 276 -1.41 -22.91 16.50
C SER A 276 -1.54 -21.40 16.70
N ILE A 277 -2.74 -20.84 16.53
CA ILE A 277 -3.02 -19.46 16.93
C ILE A 277 -2.76 -19.36 18.45
N PRO A 278 -1.97 -18.38 18.92
CA PRO A 278 -1.70 -18.19 20.33
C PRO A 278 -2.99 -17.83 21.09
N CYS A 279 -2.92 -17.86 22.42
CA CYS A 279 -4.05 -17.49 23.28
C CYS A 279 -3.61 -16.39 24.25
N GLY A 280 -4.55 -15.53 24.63
CA GLY A 280 -4.31 -14.45 25.57
C GLY A 280 -3.81 -13.16 24.94
N LEU A 281 -3.37 -12.23 25.78
CA LEU A 281 -3.06 -10.86 25.39
C LEU A 281 -1.60 -10.75 24.95
N TYR A 282 -1.40 -10.13 23.79
CA TYR A 282 -0.08 -9.78 23.25
C TYR A 282 0.01 -8.27 23.10
N ALA A 283 0.91 -7.66 23.86
CA ALA A 283 1.10 -6.21 23.85
C ALA A 283 2.33 -5.82 23.04
N ALA A 284 2.21 -4.74 22.28
CA ALA A 284 3.32 -4.13 21.58
C ALA A 284 4.37 -3.64 22.58
N THR A 285 5.64 -3.77 22.22
CA THR A 285 6.75 -3.25 23.03
C THR A 285 6.78 -1.72 23.10
N ASP A 286 6.11 -1.05 22.16
CA ASP A 286 5.86 0.38 22.10
C ASP A 286 4.37 0.56 21.81
N LYS A 287 3.64 1.19 22.74
CA LYS A 287 2.18 1.33 22.63
C LYS A 287 1.76 2.62 21.92
N ASP A 288 2.64 3.62 21.86
CA ASP A 288 2.30 4.97 21.41
C ASP A 288 2.58 5.15 19.91
N SER A 289 3.41 4.30 19.32
CA SER A 289 3.87 4.40 17.93
C SER A 289 3.21 3.38 16.97
N VAL A 290 2.23 2.60 17.43
CA VAL A 290 1.69 1.46 16.67
C VAL A 290 0.18 1.59 16.45
N LEU A 291 -0.29 1.14 15.29
CA LEU A 291 -1.71 1.18 14.96
C LEU A 291 -2.57 0.36 15.95
N TYR A 292 -2.11 -0.86 16.27
CA TYR A 292 -2.70 -1.70 17.30
C TYR A 292 -1.63 -2.04 18.33
N SER A 293 -1.84 -1.56 19.55
CA SER A 293 -0.93 -1.78 20.68
C SER A 293 -1.17 -3.12 21.37
N GLU A 294 -2.32 -3.75 21.15
CA GLU A 294 -2.73 -4.98 21.85
C GLU A 294 -3.54 -5.90 20.93
N TRP A 295 -3.20 -7.20 20.96
CA TRP A 295 -3.94 -8.28 20.32
C TRP A 295 -4.39 -9.28 21.39
N LEU A 296 -5.69 -9.40 21.63
CA LEU A 296 -6.24 -10.41 22.53
C LEU A 296 -6.77 -11.60 21.72
N PHE A 297 -5.99 -12.68 21.69
CA PHE A 297 -6.39 -13.93 21.05
C PHE A 297 -7.30 -14.74 21.97
N LYS A 298 -8.47 -15.12 21.46
CA LYS A 298 -9.53 -15.84 22.17
C LYS A 298 -9.83 -17.18 21.50
N ASP A 299 -10.81 -17.89 22.05
CA ASP A 299 -11.34 -19.12 21.49
C ASP A 299 -11.72 -18.98 20.02
N LYS A 300 -11.56 -20.08 19.28
CA LYS A 300 -11.97 -20.21 17.88
C LYS A 300 -11.25 -19.25 16.93
N GLY A 301 -10.06 -18.76 17.32
CA GLY A 301 -9.26 -17.85 16.49
C GLY A 301 -9.80 -16.42 16.47
N ARG A 302 -10.68 -16.05 17.40
CA ARG A 302 -11.15 -14.67 17.53
C ARG A 302 -10.03 -13.78 18.07
N VAL A 303 -9.91 -12.57 17.54
CA VAL A 303 -8.91 -11.60 17.96
C VAL A 303 -9.59 -10.29 18.26
N GLN A 304 -9.54 -9.86 19.52
CA GLN A 304 -9.99 -8.54 19.89
C GLN A 304 -8.83 -7.56 19.82
N VAL A 305 -9.08 -6.44 19.15
CA VAL A 305 -8.24 -5.25 19.21
C VAL A 305 -9.01 -4.16 19.96
N LEU A 306 -8.29 -3.34 20.72
CA LEU A 306 -8.91 -2.33 21.57
C LEU A 306 -9.67 -1.31 20.71
N GLY A 307 -10.98 -1.15 20.94
CA GLY A 307 -11.82 -0.20 20.22
C GLY A 307 -12.38 -0.67 18.87
N ALA A 308 -12.29 -1.95 18.51
CA ALA A 308 -12.94 -2.50 17.32
C ALA A 308 -13.68 -3.82 17.60
N SER A 309 -14.46 -4.27 16.60
CA SER A 309 -15.07 -5.60 16.56
C SER A 309 -14.03 -6.71 16.70
N ASP A 310 -14.47 -7.88 17.18
CA ASP A 310 -13.63 -9.07 17.16
C ASP A 310 -13.32 -9.44 15.69
N LEU A 311 -12.03 -9.64 15.41
CA LEU A 311 -11.50 -10.09 14.12
C LEU A 311 -11.35 -11.61 14.09
N SER A 312 -11.08 -12.15 12.90
CA SER A 312 -10.87 -13.59 12.68
C SER A 312 -9.43 -13.87 12.28
N ALA A 313 -8.74 -14.71 13.05
CA ALA A 313 -7.39 -15.16 12.75
C ALA A 313 -7.37 -16.59 12.22
N ARG A 314 -6.52 -16.80 11.22
CA ARG A 314 -6.22 -18.12 10.65
C ARG A 314 -4.72 -18.34 10.54
N LEU A 315 -4.34 -19.61 10.47
CA LEU A 315 -2.98 -19.99 10.13
C LEU A 315 -2.87 -20.19 8.63
N ASP A 316 -1.85 -19.58 8.04
CA ASP A 316 -1.51 -19.74 6.63
C ASP A 316 0.00 -19.64 6.46
N GLU A 317 0.60 -20.65 5.83
CA GLU A 317 2.06 -20.75 5.61
C GLU A 317 2.94 -20.48 6.86
N GLY A 318 2.48 -20.90 8.04
CA GLY A 318 3.21 -20.71 9.30
C GLY A 318 3.17 -19.27 9.86
N ALA A 319 2.28 -18.42 9.35
CA ALA A 319 1.97 -17.09 9.87
C ALA A 319 0.53 -17.04 10.42
N ILE A 320 0.28 -16.10 11.33
CA ILE A 320 -1.08 -15.72 11.75
C ILE A 320 -1.55 -14.63 10.80
N LYS A 321 -2.63 -14.89 10.08
CA LYS A 321 -3.31 -13.91 9.23
C LYS A 321 -4.62 -13.50 9.89
N ILE A 322 -4.75 -12.22 10.21
CA ILE A 322 -5.93 -11.64 10.86
C ILE A 322 -6.65 -10.78 9.85
N ARG A 323 -7.87 -11.16 9.49
CA ARG A 323 -8.66 -10.43 8.49
C ARG A 323 -9.07 -9.06 9.05
N HIS A 324 -8.99 -8.02 8.24
CA HIS A 324 -9.51 -6.68 8.59
C HIS A 324 -10.44 -6.12 7.51
N ASP A 325 -11.20 -5.09 7.90
CA ASP A 325 -12.30 -4.46 7.16
C ASP A 325 -11.87 -3.70 5.88
N LYS A 326 -10.60 -3.29 5.80
CA LYS A 326 -10.04 -2.56 4.63
C LYS A 326 -9.57 -3.44 3.47
N GLY A 327 -9.79 -4.75 3.54
CA GLY A 327 -9.27 -5.71 2.56
C GLY A 327 -7.81 -6.06 2.82
N GLY A 328 -7.48 -7.35 2.79
CA GLY A 328 -6.17 -7.88 3.20
C GLY A 328 -6.19 -8.50 4.60
N ASP A 329 -5.00 -8.87 5.09
CA ASP A 329 -4.79 -9.41 6.42
C ASP A 329 -3.67 -8.66 7.13
N PHE A 330 -3.79 -8.46 8.44
CA PHE A 330 -2.61 -8.28 9.28
C PHE A 330 -1.86 -9.60 9.34
N ILE A 331 -0.54 -9.54 9.23
CA ILE A 331 0.32 -10.72 9.17
C ILE A 331 1.29 -10.67 10.33
N LEU A 332 1.12 -11.58 11.28
CA LEU A 332 2.02 -11.75 12.41
C LEU A 332 2.81 -13.06 12.24
N ARG A 333 4.14 -12.97 12.38
CA ARG A 333 5.06 -14.11 12.31
C ARG A 333 5.81 -14.26 13.63
N GLN A 334 6.19 -15.49 13.99
CA GLN A 334 6.89 -15.74 15.24
C GLN A 334 8.40 -15.70 15.03
N ALA A 335 9.13 -15.02 15.92
CA ALA A 335 10.59 -15.04 15.97
C ALA A 335 11.03 -15.16 17.44
N GLY A 336 11.63 -16.30 17.81
CA GLY A 336 11.80 -16.63 19.23
C GLY A 336 10.44 -16.70 19.93
N ASP A 337 10.32 -16.00 21.06
CA ASP A 337 9.10 -16.00 21.90
C ASP A 337 8.16 -14.82 21.62
N VAL A 338 8.43 -14.02 20.58
CA VAL A 338 7.64 -12.84 20.23
C VAL A 338 6.94 -13.00 18.88
N LEU A 339 5.86 -12.24 18.70
CA LEU A 339 5.24 -12.05 17.39
C LEU A 339 5.75 -10.75 16.77
N ILE A 340 6.01 -10.76 15.48
CA ILE A 340 6.45 -9.61 14.69
C ILE A 340 5.46 -9.39 13.56
N GLY A 341 5.03 -8.15 13.37
CA GLY A 341 4.24 -7.73 12.22
C GLY A 341 5.06 -7.64 10.93
N THR A 342 4.53 -8.17 9.83
CA THR A 342 5.20 -8.19 8.52
C THR A 342 4.30 -7.74 7.37
N ASP A 343 3.15 -7.15 7.68
CA ASP A 343 2.33 -6.43 6.71
C ASP A 343 2.61 -4.92 6.77
N THR A 344 2.08 -4.16 5.82
CA THR A 344 2.32 -2.72 5.70
C THR A 344 1.79 -1.89 6.88
N TYR A 345 0.84 -2.40 7.66
CA TYR A 345 0.28 -1.71 8.83
C TYR A 345 1.02 -2.03 10.13
N THR A 346 1.61 -3.24 10.24
CA THR A 346 2.27 -3.70 11.46
C THR A 346 3.78 -3.92 11.32
N MET A 347 4.36 -3.52 10.18
CA MET A 347 5.76 -3.80 9.82
C MET A 347 6.74 -3.51 10.95
N GLY A 348 7.46 -4.55 11.38
CA GLY A 348 8.50 -4.47 12.40
C GLY A 348 7.99 -4.24 13.82
N ASN A 349 6.68 -4.16 14.06
CA ASN A 349 6.12 -4.08 15.41
C ASN A 349 6.31 -5.42 16.12
N VAL A 350 6.81 -5.37 17.36
CA VAL A 350 7.08 -6.55 18.18
C VAL A 350 6.04 -6.64 19.29
N TYR A 351 5.43 -7.81 19.41
CA TYR A 351 4.39 -8.10 20.39
C TYR A 351 4.83 -9.24 21.32
N ILE A 352 4.72 -8.98 22.62
CA ILE A 352 5.07 -9.92 23.70
C ILE A 352 3.81 -10.38 24.41
N ALA A 353 3.77 -11.65 24.81
CA ALA A 353 2.69 -12.15 25.64
C ALA A 353 2.68 -11.42 27.00
N SER A 354 1.52 -10.88 27.39
CA SER A 354 1.33 -10.23 28.69
C SER A 354 1.31 -11.28 29.81
N GLU A 355 1.79 -10.90 31.00
CA GLU A 355 1.73 -11.75 32.18
C GLU A 355 0.29 -12.16 32.52
N GLY A 356 0.10 -13.41 32.98
CA GLY A 356 -1.22 -13.93 33.32
C GLY A 356 -2.12 -14.29 32.13
N SER A 357 -1.64 -14.14 30.89
CA SER A 357 -2.38 -14.52 29.68
C SER A 357 -2.81 -15.98 29.68
N ALA A 358 -4.04 -16.23 29.21
CA ALA A 358 -4.56 -17.56 28.99
C ALA A 358 -3.62 -18.37 28.08
N ARG A 359 -3.33 -19.62 28.43
CA ARG A 359 -2.34 -20.44 27.72
C ARG A 359 -2.94 -21.33 26.63
N SER A 360 -4.26 -21.45 26.59
CA SER A 360 -4.96 -22.35 25.67
C SER A 360 -6.32 -21.79 25.31
N CYS A 361 -6.60 -21.76 24.00
CA CYS A 361 -7.86 -21.38 23.41
C CYS A 361 -8.34 -22.55 22.53
N ALA A 362 -9.63 -22.67 22.29
CA ALA A 362 -10.16 -23.57 21.27
C ALA A 362 -9.57 -23.22 19.89
N PRO A 363 -9.25 -24.21 19.04
CA PRO A 363 -8.61 -23.96 17.74
C PRO A 363 -9.54 -23.17 16.80
N PRO A 364 -8.97 -22.43 15.82
CA PRO A 364 -9.75 -21.65 14.87
C PRO A 364 -10.71 -22.50 14.05
N ILE A 365 -11.85 -21.91 13.68
CA ILE A 365 -12.79 -22.53 12.75
C ILE A 365 -12.25 -22.38 11.33
N ALA A 366 -12.08 -23.50 10.63
CA ALA A 366 -11.78 -23.50 9.21
C ALA A 366 -13.07 -23.29 8.40
N TYR A 367 -13.34 -22.05 8.02
CA TYR A 367 -14.45 -21.71 7.13
C TYR A 367 -14.17 -22.17 5.70
N ARG A 368 -15.21 -22.62 5.01
CA ARG A 368 -15.14 -23.00 3.60
C ARG A 368 -15.25 -21.74 2.76
N GLU A 369 -14.13 -21.21 2.31
CA GLU A 369 -14.09 -20.05 1.41
C GLU A 369 -13.84 -20.51 -0.03
N ALA A 370 -14.68 -20.04 -0.95
CA ALA A 370 -14.51 -20.26 -2.38
C ALA A 370 -13.93 -18.99 -3.04
N GLN A 371 -13.07 -19.20 -4.03
CA GLN A 371 -12.50 -18.10 -4.82
C GLN A 371 -13.54 -17.58 -5.83
N LEU A 372 -13.62 -16.27 -5.99
CA LEU A 372 -14.45 -15.66 -7.02
C LEU A 372 -13.79 -15.90 -8.39
N ALA A 373 -14.40 -16.75 -9.21
CA ALA A 373 -13.92 -16.97 -10.57
C ALA A 373 -14.12 -15.72 -11.43
N MET A 374 -13.12 -15.36 -12.24
CA MET A 374 -13.17 -14.22 -13.16
C MET A 374 -13.65 -14.68 -14.55
N ASP A 375 -14.94 -15.01 -14.65
CA ASP A 375 -15.59 -15.63 -15.81
C ASP A 375 -16.68 -14.80 -16.51
N CYS A 376 -16.71 -13.48 -16.27
CA CYS A 376 -17.51 -12.49 -17.00
C CYS A 376 -16.58 -11.41 -17.62
N PRO A 377 -16.35 -11.43 -18.94
CA PRO A 377 -15.28 -10.66 -19.60
C PRO A 377 -15.61 -9.19 -19.91
N ARG A 378 -16.87 -8.76 -19.74
CA ARG A 378 -17.32 -7.39 -20.01
C ARG A 378 -18.05 -6.80 -18.82
N PHE A 379 -17.83 -5.50 -18.58
CA PHE A 379 -18.34 -4.78 -17.41
C PHE A 379 -19.42 -3.73 -17.77
N THR A 380 -20.12 -3.89 -18.89
CA THR A 380 -21.31 -3.05 -19.17
C THR A 380 -22.49 -3.47 -18.29
N PRO A 381 -23.41 -2.56 -17.92
CA PRO A 381 -24.59 -2.92 -17.10
C PRO A 381 -25.46 -4.04 -17.70
N GLU A 382 -25.59 -4.07 -19.04
CA GLU A 382 -26.36 -5.10 -19.76
C GLU A 382 -25.65 -6.46 -19.70
N ASP A 383 -24.32 -6.48 -19.91
CA ASP A 383 -23.53 -7.71 -19.85
C ASP A 383 -23.43 -8.28 -18.42
N THR A 384 -23.30 -7.42 -17.40
CA THR A 384 -23.22 -7.87 -16.00
C THR A 384 -24.53 -8.47 -15.52
N THR A 385 -25.66 -7.90 -15.94
CA THR A 385 -27.00 -8.43 -15.67
C THR A 385 -27.19 -9.80 -16.31
N ALA A 386 -26.82 -9.95 -17.59
CA ALA A 386 -26.90 -11.22 -18.29
C ALA A 386 -25.97 -12.29 -17.68
N CYS A 387 -24.73 -11.92 -17.34
CA CYS A 387 -23.79 -12.80 -16.64
C CYS A 387 -24.37 -13.29 -15.30
N CYS A 388 -24.89 -12.38 -14.47
CA CYS A 388 -25.46 -12.78 -13.18
C CYS A 388 -26.69 -13.70 -13.36
N ALA A 389 -27.56 -13.41 -14.34
CA ALA A 389 -28.71 -14.27 -14.66
C ALA A 389 -28.27 -15.66 -15.15
N ALA A 390 -27.13 -15.78 -15.83
CA ALA A 390 -26.52 -17.04 -16.24
C ALA A 390 -25.79 -17.78 -15.10
N GLY A 391 -25.87 -17.30 -13.85
CA GLY A 391 -25.26 -17.93 -12.68
C GLY A 391 -23.78 -17.57 -12.48
N LYS A 392 -23.23 -16.62 -13.24
CA LYS A 392 -21.83 -16.19 -13.12
C LYS A 392 -21.67 -15.22 -11.95
N LEU A 393 -20.99 -15.67 -10.88
CA LEU A 393 -20.88 -14.93 -9.63
C LEU A 393 -20.10 -13.62 -9.76
N GLN A 394 -19.12 -13.53 -10.67
CA GLN A 394 -18.46 -12.26 -10.97
C GLN A 394 -19.45 -11.23 -11.51
N GLY A 395 -20.35 -11.66 -12.41
CA GLY A 395 -21.42 -10.80 -12.94
C GLY A 395 -22.34 -10.28 -11.84
N CYS A 396 -22.71 -11.15 -10.89
CA CYS A 396 -23.49 -10.74 -9.73
C CYS A 396 -22.75 -9.76 -8.82
N ASN A 397 -21.45 -9.95 -8.58
CA ASN A 397 -20.65 -9.03 -7.78
C ASN A 397 -20.60 -7.63 -8.41
N THR A 398 -20.27 -7.57 -9.70
CA THR A 398 -20.20 -6.31 -10.45
C THR A 398 -21.56 -5.62 -10.49
N ARG A 399 -22.63 -6.36 -10.77
CA ARG A 399 -23.99 -5.80 -10.78
C ARG A 399 -24.38 -5.24 -9.42
N GLY A 400 -24.07 -5.95 -8.34
CA GLY A 400 -24.30 -5.47 -6.97
C GLY A 400 -23.55 -4.16 -6.70
N ASN A 401 -22.27 -4.08 -7.08
CA ASN A 401 -21.48 -2.85 -6.93
C ASN A 401 -22.05 -1.68 -7.75
N GLN A 402 -22.49 -1.92 -9.00
CA GLN A 402 -23.12 -0.90 -9.84
C GLN A 402 -24.39 -0.34 -9.20
N LEU A 403 -25.24 -1.20 -8.63
CA LEU A 403 -26.48 -0.79 -7.96
C LEU A 403 -26.19 -0.01 -6.68
N ALA A 404 -25.22 -0.46 -5.88
CA ALA A 404 -24.75 0.25 -4.69
C ALA A 404 -24.24 1.66 -5.02
N LEU A 405 -23.47 1.82 -6.10
CA LEU A 405 -22.98 3.13 -6.55
C LEU A 405 -24.11 4.09 -6.96
N THR A 406 -25.26 3.56 -7.38
CA THR A 406 -26.47 4.35 -7.70
C THR A 406 -27.43 4.50 -6.52
N GLY A 407 -27.06 4.00 -5.33
CA GLY A 407 -27.90 4.05 -4.12
C GLY A 407 -28.99 2.98 -4.02
N ASP A 408 -29.07 2.03 -4.98
CA ASP A 408 -29.99 0.89 -4.92
C ASP A 408 -29.37 -0.24 -4.08
N TRP A 409 -29.33 -0.02 -2.77
CA TRP A 409 -28.73 -0.95 -1.82
C TRP A 409 -29.53 -2.24 -1.63
N GLU A 410 -30.85 -2.20 -1.81
CA GLU A 410 -31.69 -3.41 -1.76
C GLU A 410 -31.42 -4.30 -2.99
N GLY A 411 -31.39 -3.71 -4.19
CA GLY A 411 -30.97 -4.39 -5.41
C GLY A 411 -29.54 -4.93 -5.30
N ALA A 412 -28.63 -4.18 -4.70
CA ALA A 412 -27.26 -4.63 -4.45
C ALA A 412 -27.22 -5.86 -3.52
N ALA A 413 -27.93 -5.81 -2.39
CA ALA A 413 -28.00 -6.91 -1.42
C ALA A 413 -28.53 -8.23 -2.05
N ASN A 414 -29.52 -8.13 -2.94
CA ASN A 414 -30.07 -9.27 -3.69
C ASN A 414 -29.05 -9.94 -4.63
N ASN A 415 -28.01 -9.21 -5.05
CA ASN A 415 -26.91 -9.78 -5.82
C ASN A 415 -25.83 -10.35 -4.89
N TYR A 416 -25.44 -9.63 -3.84
CA TYR A 416 -24.41 -10.08 -2.89
C TYR A 416 -24.77 -11.37 -2.15
N VAL A 417 -26.06 -11.57 -1.82
CA VAL A 417 -26.51 -12.80 -1.14
C VAL A 417 -26.20 -14.06 -1.96
N LYS A 418 -26.30 -14.01 -3.29
CA LYS A 418 -25.99 -15.15 -4.18
C LYS A 418 -24.52 -15.57 -4.06
N LEU A 419 -23.63 -14.59 -3.92
CA LEU A 419 -22.20 -14.85 -3.68
C LEU A 419 -21.97 -15.43 -2.29
N CYS A 420 -22.64 -14.89 -1.28
CA CYS A 420 -22.50 -15.36 0.09
C CYS A 420 -23.01 -16.80 0.27
N GLU A 421 -24.11 -17.18 -0.39
CA GLU A 421 -24.62 -18.56 -0.43
C GLU A 421 -23.63 -19.53 -1.08
N ALA A 422 -22.84 -19.04 -2.04
CA ALA A 422 -21.77 -19.79 -2.69
C ALA A 422 -20.44 -19.77 -1.91
N ASN A 423 -20.44 -19.29 -0.67
CA ASN A 423 -19.24 -19.16 0.18
C ASN A 423 -18.14 -18.26 -0.41
N ILE A 424 -18.52 -17.31 -1.28
CA ILE A 424 -17.61 -16.28 -1.76
C ILE A 424 -17.60 -15.14 -0.74
N ARG A 425 -16.45 -14.94 -0.08
CA ARG A 425 -16.31 -14.00 1.04
C ARG A 425 -16.72 -12.57 0.73
N VAL A 426 -16.24 -12.02 -0.39
CA VAL A 426 -16.57 -10.65 -0.79
C VAL A 426 -18.09 -10.43 -0.95
N GLY A 427 -18.84 -11.50 -1.26
CA GLY A 427 -20.30 -11.49 -1.26
C GLY A 427 -20.90 -11.29 0.12
N CYS A 428 -20.41 -12.01 1.13
CA CYS A 428 -20.88 -11.86 2.51
C CYS A 428 -20.50 -10.49 3.08
N GLU A 429 -19.27 -10.02 2.84
CA GLU A 429 -18.80 -8.70 3.31
C GLU A 429 -19.60 -7.55 2.66
N ASN A 430 -19.86 -7.64 1.35
CA ASN A 430 -20.70 -6.65 0.67
C ASN A 430 -22.16 -6.72 1.12
N LEU A 431 -22.67 -7.90 1.49
CA LEU A 431 -24.01 -8.05 2.07
C LEU A 431 -24.08 -7.41 3.47
N ALA A 432 -23.05 -7.57 4.31
CA ALA A 432 -22.94 -6.87 5.58
C ALA A 432 -22.89 -5.34 5.38
N ARG A 433 -22.10 -4.85 4.41
CA ARG A 433 -22.10 -3.41 4.08
C ARG A 433 -23.48 -2.92 3.64
N ALA A 434 -24.19 -3.68 2.80
CA ALA A 434 -25.53 -3.30 2.36
C ALA A 434 -26.51 -3.18 3.53
N SER A 435 -26.34 -3.93 4.63
CA SER A 435 -27.17 -3.84 5.84
C SER A 435 -27.06 -2.48 6.55
N MET A 436 -25.95 -1.77 6.36
CA MET A 436 -25.73 -0.45 6.94
C MET A 436 -26.51 0.63 6.18
N GLU A 437 -26.98 0.31 4.96
CA GLU A 437 -27.56 1.27 4.01
C GLU A 437 -29.03 0.99 3.70
N VAL A 438 -29.51 -0.25 3.90
CA VAL A 438 -30.93 -0.61 3.72
C VAL A 438 -31.71 -0.50 5.02
N ASP A 439 -32.94 -0.01 4.92
CA ASP A 439 -33.85 0.16 6.06
C ASP A 439 -34.55 -1.15 6.51
N THR A 440 -33.88 -2.29 6.32
CA THR A 440 -34.47 -3.61 6.59
C THR A 440 -33.47 -4.54 7.28
N GLU A 441 -33.92 -5.31 8.27
CA GLU A 441 -33.13 -6.37 8.95
C GLU A 441 -32.74 -7.55 8.02
N GLN A 442 -33.06 -7.46 6.72
CA GLN A 442 -32.97 -8.59 5.80
C GLN A 442 -31.54 -9.09 5.56
N PRO A 443 -30.49 -8.25 5.38
CA PRO A 443 -29.16 -8.76 5.09
C PRO A 443 -28.55 -9.57 6.23
N GLU A 444 -28.70 -9.14 7.48
CA GLU A 444 -28.25 -9.87 8.67
C GLU A 444 -29.00 -11.20 8.80
N ALA A 445 -30.34 -11.17 8.72
CA ALA A 445 -31.18 -12.35 8.82
C ALA A 445 -30.87 -13.37 7.70
N ARG A 446 -30.62 -12.90 6.47
CA ARG A 446 -30.19 -13.76 5.35
C ARG A 446 -28.83 -14.40 5.63
N MET A 447 -27.87 -13.65 6.16
CA MET A 447 -26.55 -14.18 6.52
C MET A 447 -26.64 -15.21 7.66
N ALA A 448 -27.45 -14.93 8.69
CA ALA A 448 -27.76 -15.87 9.76
C ALA A 448 -28.42 -17.15 9.24
N ALA A 449 -29.31 -17.04 8.25
CA ALA A 449 -29.94 -18.21 7.61
C ALA A 449 -28.93 -19.07 6.84
N ILE A 450 -27.96 -18.45 6.15
CA ILE A 450 -26.86 -19.17 5.48
C ILE A 450 -26.00 -19.88 6.53
N CYS A 451 -25.57 -19.16 7.58
CA CYS A 451 -24.76 -19.71 8.65
C CYS A 451 -25.44 -20.89 9.38
N LYS A 452 -26.75 -20.80 9.61
CA LYS A 452 -27.52 -21.88 10.25
C LYS A 452 -27.56 -23.17 9.41
N LYS A 453 -27.57 -23.05 8.08
CA LYS A 453 -27.53 -24.21 7.17
C LYS A 453 -26.15 -24.87 7.14
N ASP A 454 -25.10 -24.07 7.30
CA ASP A 454 -23.72 -24.52 7.26
C ASP A 454 -22.85 -23.75 8.29
N PRO A 455 -22.56 -24.33 9.46
CA PRO A 455 -21.74 -23.71 10.50
C PRO A 455 -20.29 -23.40 10.08
N ARG A 456 -19.85 -23.89 8.92
CA ARG A 456 -18.54 -23.58 8.32
C ARG A 456 -18.64 -22.65 7.11
N ALA A 457 -19.81 -22.07 6.84
CA ALA A 457 -19.95 -21.08 5.79
C ALA A 457 -19.22 -19.79 6.15
N VAL A 458 -18.71 -19.07 5.15
CA VAL A 458 -18.09 -17.75 5.36
C VAL A 458 -19.07 -16.76 5.99
N ALA A 459 -20.37 -16.92 5.72
CA ALA A 459 -21.44 -16.15 6.34
C ALA A 459 -21.37 -16.15 7.87
N CYS A 460 -21.00 -17.28 8.51
CA CYS A 460 -20.85 -17.34 9.96
C CYS A 460 -19.70 -16.45 10.45
N ASP A 461 -18.58 -16.45 9.74
CA ASP A 461 -17.43 -15.64 10.12
C ASP A 461 -17.76 -14.15 10.03
N VAL A 462 -18.30 -13.72 8.89
CA VAL A 462 -18.66 -12.31 8.65
C VAL A 462 -19.70 -11.86 9.68
N LEU A 463 -20.74 -12.66 9.90
CA LEU A 463 -21.78 -12.36 10.89
C LEU A 463 -21.20 -12.12 12.29
N GLU A 464 -20.25 -12.94 12.73
CA GLU A 464 -19.64 -12.81 14.05
C GLU A 464 -18.60 -11.67 14.16
N THR A 465 -17.99 -11.25 13.04
CA THR A 465 -16.97 -10.17 13.02
C THR A 465 -17.50 -8.78 12.68
N THR A 466 -18.73 -8.69 12.14
CA THR A 466 -19.35 -7.41 11.81
C THR A 466 -19.92 -6.75 13.07
N ALA A 467 -19.64 -5.45 13.28
CA ALA A 467 -20.24 -4.67 14.36
C ALA A 467 -21.66 -4.22 13.99
N TRP A 468 -22.61 -5.16 14.00
CA TRP A 468 -24.02 -4.89 13.67
C TRP A 468 -24.65 -3.82 14.59
N ALA A 469 -24.25 -3.77 15.86
CA ALA A 469 -24.72 -2.77 16.82
C ALA A 469 -24.26 -1.34 16.49
N ASP A 470 -23.01 -1.17 16.06
CA ASP A 470 -22.46 0.14 15.69
C ASP A 470 -23.03 0.63 14.35
N ALA A 471 -23.32 -0.29 13.43
CA ALA A 471 -24.09 -0.02 12.22
C ALA A 471 -25.49 0.53 12.54
N GLY A 472 -26.19 -0.08 13.51
CA GLY A 472 -27.48 0.41 14.00
C GLY A 472 -27.41 1.78 14.69
N LEU A 473 -26.33 2.05 15.44
CA LEU A 473 -26.14 3.33 16.13
C LEU A 473 -25.82 4.48 15.17
N MET A 474 -24.92 4.27 14.19
CA MET A 474 -24.63 5.30 13.19
C MET A 474 -25.84 5.61 12.31
N LYS A 475 -26.66 4.59 12.03
CA LYS A 475 -27.94 4.76 11.35
C LYS A 475 -28.88 5.66 12.15
N ALA A 476 -29.10 5.37 13.44
CA ALA A 476 -29.93 6.21 14.31
C ALA A 476 -29.42 7.66 14.39
N PHE A 477 -28.09 7.85 14.41
CA PHE A 477 -27.50 9.19 14.43
C PHE A 477 -27.69 9.95 13.10
N GLN A 478 -27.59 9.26 11.96
CA GLN A 478 -27.86 9.87 10.64
C GLN A 478 -29.34 10.22 10.45
N GLU A 479 -30.26 9.41 10.97
CA GLU A 479 -31.69 9.70 10.98
C GLU A 479 -31.99 10.97 11.78
N ILE A 480 -31.45 11.08 13.00
CA ILE A 480 -31.54 12.30 13.82
C ILE A 480 -31.03 13.52 13.04
N LEU A 481 -29.86 13.43 12.40
CA LEU A 481 -29.30 14.55 11.61
C LEU A 481 -30.11 14.90 10.36
N ARG A 482 -30.81 13.93 9.75
CA ARG A 482 -31.69 14.18 8.60
C ARG A 482 -32.99 14.84 9.03
N ASP A 483 -33.53 14.44 10.18
CA ASP A 483 -34.77 15.02 10.72
C ASP A 483 -34.55 16.44 11.22
N THR A 484 -33.41 16.74 11.89
CA THR A 484 -33.07 18.13 12.27
C THR A 484 -32.92 19.03 11.04
N LYS A 485 -32.35 18.53 9.93
CA LYS A 485 -32.24 19.28 8.67
C LYS A 485 -33.57 19.48 7.94
N LYS A 486 -34.58 18.64 8.20
CA LYS A 486 -35.93 18.82 7.66
C LYS A 486 -36.72 19.83 8.48
N GLU A 487 -36.59 19.81 9.80
CA GLU A 487 -37.20 20.81 10.69
C GLU A 487 -36.66 22.22 10.38
N ASP A 488 -35.35 22.38 10.15
CA ASP A 488 -34.73 23.66 9.75
C ASP A 488 -35.12 24.14 8.32
N ALA A 489 -35.71 23.27 7.50
CA ALA A 489 -36.16 23.60 6.13
C ALA A 489 -37.67 23.83 6.04
N GLU A 490 -38.41 23.57 7.14
CA GLU A 490 -39.86 23.77 7.26
C GLU A 490 -40.21 24.96 8.18
N GLU A 491 -39.23 25.61 8.81
CA GLU A 491 -39.28 27.01 9.32
C GLU A 491 -38.81 28.02 8.27
#